data_AF-A0A2E7N391-F1
#
_entry.id   AF-A0A2E7N391-F1
#
_cell.length_a   1.000
_cell.length_b   1.000
_cell.length_c   1.000
_cell.angle_alpha   90.00
_cell.angle_beta   90.00
_cell.angle_gamma   90.00
#
_symmetry.space_group_name_H-M   'P 1'
#
loop_
_entity.id
_entity.type
_entity.pdbx_description
1 polymer ?
#
loop_
_entity_poly.entity_id
_entity_poly.type
_entity_poly.pdbx_seq_one_letter_code
_entity_poly.pdbx_strand_id
1 'polypeptide(L)' 'MTVVTAALKEREPEVAKLMSKVSFDVDVMNEVLAWRKAKGASAEEAAVRFLSTQSKIWSAWVSDDARKKLSALIK' A
#
# COMPACT_ATOMS: atom_id res chain seq x y z
N MET A 1 -6.71 6.36 -9.18
CA MET A 1 -7.97 6.69 -8.46
C MET A 1 -8.51 5.41 -7.86
N THR A 2 -8.72 5.37 -6.55
CA THR A 2 -9.28 4.20 -5.85
C THR A 2 -10.76 4.44 -5.61
N VAL A 3 -11.61 3.48 -5.98
CA VAL A 3 -13.06 3.58 -5.85
C VAL A 3 -13.53 2.66 -4.72
N VAL A 4 -14.40 3.17 -3.85
CA VAL A 4 -15.02 2.41 -2.75
C VAL A 4 -16.53 2.41 -2.92
N THR A 5 -17.19 1.30 -2.55
CA THR A 5 -18.66 1.23 -2.57
C THR A 5 -19.25 2.05 -1.42
N ALA A 6 -20.45 2.59 -1.61
CA ALA A 6 -21.18 3.32 -0.56
C ALA A 6 -21.33 2.46 0.71
N ALA A 7 -21.70 1.19 0.54
CA ALA A 7 -21.84 0.24 1.65
C ALA A 7 -20.54 0.03 2.46
N LEU A 8 -19.37 0.01 1.80
CA LEU A 8 -18.10 -0.09 2.51
C LEU A 8 -17.78 1.20 3.27
N LYS A 9 -18.06 2.36 2.65
CA LYS A 9 -17.84 3.67 3.28
C LYS A 9 -18.72 3.88 4.52
N GLU A 10 -19.95 3.39 4.49
CA GLU A 10 -20.87 3.45 5.63
C GLU A 10 -20.47 2.48 6.75
N ARG A 11 -20.13 1.24 6.40
CA ARG A 11 -19.76 0.21 7.38
C ARG A 11 -18.40 0.45 8.02
N GLU A 12 -17.40 0.86 7.23
CA GLU A 12 -16.01 0.99 7.65
C GLU A 12 -15.39 2.32 7.15
N PRO A 13 -15.78 3.46 7.74
CA PRO A 13 -15.33 4.78 7.28
C PRO A 13 -13.81 4.97 7.36
N GLU A 14 -13.14 4.36 8.35
CA GLU A 14 -11.69 4.41 8.50
C GLU A 14 -10.96 3.64 7.38
N VAL A 15 -11.51 2.51 6.93
CA VAL A 15 -10.98 1.76 5.79
C VAL A 15 -11.21 2.53 4.49
N ALA A 16 -12.39 3.14 4.32
CA ALA A 16 -12.65 4.00 3.17
C ALA A 16 -11.70 5.21 3.11
N LYS A 17 -11.35 5.78 4.26
CA LYS A 17 -10.35 6.86 4.40
C LYS A 17 -8.93 6.40 4.11
N LEU A 18 -8.58 5.16 4.44
CA LEU A 18 -7.33 4.55 3.99
C LEU A 18 -7.32 4.43 2.46
N MET A 19 -8.36 3.84 1.88
CA MET A 19 -8.47 3.62 0.42
C MET A 19 -8.40 4.93 -0.38
N SER A 20 -8.93 6.04 0.15
CA SER A 20 -8.83 7.34 -0.52
C SER A 20 -7.41 7.92 -0.55
N LYS A 21 -6.52 7.46 0.33
CA LYS A 21 -5.11 7.86 0.37
C LYS A 21 -4.20 6.93 -0.45
N VAL A 22 -4.65 5.71 -0.77
CA VAL A 22 -3.87 4.75 -1.55
C VAL A 22 -3.65 5.31 -2.95
N SER A 23 -2.39 5.58 -3.28
CA SER A 23 -1.95 6.03 -4.59
C SER A 23 -0.58 5.45 -4.88
N PHE A 24 -0.41 4.88 -6.06
CA PHE A 24 0.86 4.32 -6.51
C PHE A 24 1.48 5.25 -7.52
N ASP A 25 2.73 5.63 -7.26
CA ASP A 25 3.57 6.25 -8.27
C ASP A 25 3.88 5.23 -9.38
N VAL A 26 3.82 5.70 -10.63
CA VAL A 26 3.97 4.83 -11.81
C VAL A 26 5.37 4.25 -11.88
N ASP A 27 6.40 5.03 -11.53
CA ASP A 27 7.79 4.57 -11.59
C ASP A 27 8.05 3.51 -10.52
N VAL A 28 7.54 3.73 -9.31
CA VAL A 28 7.62 2.75 -8.22
C VAL A 28 6.92 1.44 -8.59
N MET A 29 5.73 1.52 -9.20
CA MET A 29 5.01 0.33 -9.65
C MET A 29 5.79 -0.42 -10.74
N ASN A 30 6.36 0.31 -11.70
CA ASN A 30 7.16 -0.27 -12.77
C ASN A 30 8.41 -0.98 -12.24
N GLU A 31 9.09 -0.41 -11.24
CA GLU A 31 10.24 -1.06 -10.59
C GLU A 31 9.86 -2.40 -9.93
N VAL A 32 8.74 -2.42 -9.21
CA VAL A 32 8.25 -3.65 -8.55
C VAL A 32 7.87 -4.71 -9.58
N LEU A 33 7.19 -4.33 -10.66
CA LEU A 33 6.80 -5.24 -11.74
C LEU A 33 8.02 -5.77 -12.51
N ALA A 34 9.00 -4.91 -12.80
CA ALA A 34 10.24 -5.30 -13.46
C ALA A 34 11.02 -6.30 -12.60
N TRP A 35 11.14 -6.05 -11.30
CA TRP A 35 11.74 -6.99 -10.36
C TRP A 35 10.98 -8.32 -10.32
N ARG A 36 9.64 -8.27 -10.23
CA ARG A 36 8.79 -9.47 -10.19
C ARG A 36 9.04 -10.34 -11.42
N LYS A 37 9.05 -9.73 -12.60
CA LYS A 37 9.33 -10.41 -13.87
C LYS A 37 10.74 -11.00 -13.90
N ALA A 38 11.74 -10.24 -13.47
CA ALA A 38 13.14 -10.70 -13.47
C ALA A 38 13.40 -11.85 -12.49
N LYS A 39 12.63 -11.94 -11.40
CA LYS A 39 12.75 -13.00 -10.40
C LYS A 39 11.76 -14.16 -10.58
N GLY A 40 10.84 -14.07 -11.53
CA GLY A 40 9.74 -15.04 -11.66
C GLY A 40 8.87 -15.09 -10.41
N ALA A 41 8.79 -13.98 -9.67
CA ALA A 41 8.14 -13.91 -8.37
C ALA A 41 6.61 -13.81 -8.50
N SER A 42 5.90 -14.23 -7.46
CA SER A 42 4.44 -14.12 -7.39
C SER A 42 3.98 -12.67 -7.15
N ALA A 43 2.67 -12.43 -7.24
CA ALA A 43 2.09 -11.14 -6.90
C ALA A 43 2.24 -10.84 -5.40
N GLU A 44 2.11 -11.84 -4.54
CA GLU A 44 2.29 -11.74 -3.09
C GLU A 44 3.73 -11.38 -2.75
N GLU A 45 4.71 -12.02 -3.37
CA GLU A 45 6.13 -11.69 -3.16
C GLU A 45 6.45 -10.25 -3.61
N ALA A 46 5.86 -9.81 -4.72
CA ALA A 46 5.97 -8.42 -5.17
C ALA A 46 5.33 -7.43 -4.18
N ALA A 47 4.18 -7.79 -3.60
CA ALA A 47 3.52 -6.99 -2.56
C ALA A 47 4.37 -6.91 -1.29
N VAL A 48 4.93 -8.03 -0.82
CA VAL A 48 5.86 -8.06 0.32
C VAL A 48 7.08 -7.19 0.04
N ARG A 49 7.65 -7.24 -1.17
CA ARG A 49 8.75 -6.38 -1.57
C ARG A 49 8.36 -4.91 -1.52
N PHE A 50 7.22 -4.53 -2.10
CA PHE A 50 6.72 -3.15 -2.04
C PHE A 50 6.58 -2.68 -0.60
N LEU A 51 5.92 -3.47 0.27
CA LEU A 51 5.73 -3.13 1.67
C LEU A 51 7.07 -3.00 2.42
N SER A 52 8.06 -3.83 2.10
CA SER A 52 9.37 -3.84 2.77
C SER A 52 10.33 -2.75 2.31
N THR A 53 10.18 -2.26 1.09
CA THR A 53 11.12 -1.32 0.44
C THR A 53 10.55 0.09 0.29
N GLN A 54 9.23 0.22 0.18
CA GLN A 54 8.54 1.49 -0.08
C GLN A 54 7.73 1.95 1.14
N SER A 55 8.25 1.71 2.35
CA SER A 55 7.52 2.00 3.59
C SER A 55 7.28 3.47 3.87
N LYS A 56 8.09 4.36 3.31
CA LYS A 56 7.83 5.80 3.32
C LYS A 56 6.57 6.18 2.54
N ILE A 57 6.23 5.43 1.49
CA ILE A 57 5.05 5.70 0.66
C ILE A 57 3.78 5.22 1.38
N TRP A 58 3.71 3.93 1.71
CA TRP A 58 2.47 3.38 2.28
C TRP A 58 2.20 3.85 3.71
N SER A 59 3.24 4.25 4.46
CA SER A 59 3.04 4.83 5.81
C SER A 59 2.29 6.16 5.80
N ALA A 60 2.26 6.87 4.67
CA ALA A 60 1.45 8.08 4.50
C ALA A 60 -0.06 7.76 4.34
N TRP A 61 -0.39 6.54 3.91
CA TRP A 61 -1.79 6.12 3.67
C TRP A 61 -2.50 5.78 4.97
N VAL A 62 -1.79 5.17 5.91
CA VAL A 62 -2.36 4.75 7.20
C VAL A 62 -2.61 5.93 8.14
N SER A 63 -3.43 5.73 9.17
CA SER A 63 -3.60 6.72 10.25
C SER A 63 -2.32 6.84 11.09
N ASP A 64 -2.18 7.93 11.86
CA ASP A 64 -1.01 8.12 12.71
C ASP A 64 -0.90 7.02 13.78
N ASP A 65 -2.03 6.55 14.32
CA ASP A 65 -2.05 5.45 15.27
C ASP A 65 -1.61 4.12 14.64
N ALA A 66 -2.03 3.84 13.41
CA ALA A 66 -1.55 2.68 12.66
C ALA A 66 -0.06 2.82 12.32
N ARG A 67 0.41 4.02 11.94
CA ARG A 67 1.83 4.29 11.70
C ARG A 67 2.68 4.02 12.94
N LYS A 68 2.20 4.43 14.12
CA LYS A 68 2.87 4.13 15.41
C LYS A 68 2.94 2.62 15.66
N LYS A 69 1.85 1.88 15.45
CA LYS A 69 1.81 0.42 15.62
C LYS A 69 2.70 -0.34 14.63
N LEU A 70 2.89 0.21 13.44
CA LEU A 70 3.69 -0.37 12.36
C LEU A 70 5.11 0.20 12.28
N SER A 71 5.54 0.98 13.29
CA SER A 71 6.83 1.69 13.26
C SER A 71 8.03 0.80 12.99
N ALA A 72 8.02 -0.44 13.51
CA ALA A 72 9.06 -1.43 13.28
C ALA A 72 9.23 -1.85 11.80
N LEU A 73 8.21 -1.61 10.96
CA LEU A 73 8.20 -1.94 9.53
C LEU A 73 8.48 -0.72 8.64
N ILE A 74 8.56 0.47 9.22
CA ILE A 74 8.80 1.73 8.50
C ILE A 74 10.28 2.07 8.61
N LYS A 75 10.96 2.21 7.45
CA LYS A 75 12.40 2.44 7.33
C LYS A 75 12.71 3.82 6.77
#